data_AF-A0A3B8XA57-F1
#
_entry.id   AF-A0A3B8XA57-F1
#
_cell.length_a   1.000
_cell.length_b   1.000
_cell.length_c   1.000
_cell.angle_alpha   90.00
_cell.angle_beta   90.00
_cell.angle_gamma   90.00
#
_symmetry.space_group_name_H-M   'P 1'
#
loop_
_entity.id
_entity.type
_entity.pdbx_description
1 polymer ?
#
loop_
_entity_poly.entity_id
_entity_poly.type
_entity_poly.pdbx_seq_one_letter_code
_entity_poly.pdbx_strand_id
1 'polypeptide(L)'
;CVNLTVERKEGYLTLIVTGSEPLQTAELAVNAQRILQEHITSFRTEKAQSQLEYMQARYDETKAEAEAYQIALATVTDRSQNMTTTRARIERDRLQSKYTVANAIYTELAKQLEQAKMQVKQDTPMLTIIQPITVPSSPSNSRARTIMIWTFFGVVLGCGIVFGKNYLPKWKEMFTKTDTD
;
A
#
# COMPACT_ATOMS: atom_id res chain seq x y z
N CYS A 1 -8.02 -14.08 -17.59
CA CYS A 1 -8.04 -12.71 -17.03
C CYS A 1 -7.10 -12.65 -15.84
N VAL A 2 -6.14 -11.72 -15.85
CA VAL A 2 -5.26 -11.48 -14.69
C VAL A 2 -5.82 -10.25 -13.98
N ASN A 3 -6.24 -10.40 -12.72
CA ASN A 3 -6.69 -9.30 -11.87
C ASN A 3 -5.68 -9.11 -10.75
N LEU A 4 -5.15 -7.90 -10.62
CA LEU A 4 -4.16 -7.57 -9.60
C LEU A 4 -4.81 -6.59 -8.62
N THR A 5 -5.05 -7.06 -7.39
CA THR A 5 -5.69 -6.26 -6.35
C THR A 5 -4.63 -5.83 -5.34
N VAL A 6 -4.37 -4.53 -5.28
CA VAL A 6 -3.38 -3.95 -4.37
C VAL A 6 -4.09 -3.43 -3.13
N GLU A 7 -3.86 -4.06 -1.98
CA GLU A 7 -4.46 -3.62 -0.71
C GLU A 7 -3.43 -2.84 0.11
N ARG A 8 -3.53 -1.50 0.04
CA ARG A 8 -2.53 -0.55 0.57
C ARG A 8 -2.45 -0.50 2.10
N LYS A 9 -3.38 -1.14 2.82
CA LYS A 9 -3.46 -1.06 4.28
C LYS A 9 -2.50 -2.00 5.02
N GLU A 10 -1.99 -3.04 4.37
CA GLU A 10 -1.14 -4.05 5.05
C GLU A 10 0.18 -4.36 4.30
N GLY A 11 0.49 -3.67 3.21
CA GLY A 11 1.75 -3.84 2.49
C GLY A 11 1.88 -5.16 1.70
N TYR A 12 0.81 -5.96 1.63
CA TYR A 12 0.75 -7.19 0.83
C TYR A 12 0.17 -6.91 -0.57
N LEU A 13 0.72 -7.59 -1.57
CA LEU A 13 0.26 -7.57 -2.96
C LEU A 13 -0.47 -8.88 -3.24
N THR A 14 -1.75 -8.81 -3.60
CA THR A 14 -2.55 -10.00 -3.93
C THR A 14 -2.71 -10.09 -5.44
N LEU A 15 -2.06 -11.09 -6.04
CA LEU A 15 -2.17 -11.41 -7.47
C LEU A 15 -3.22 -12.51 -7.67
N ILE A 16 -4.26 -12.25 -8.45
CA ILE A 16 -5.31 -13.23 -8.78
C ILE A 16 -5.28 -13.51 -10.29
N VAL A 17 -4.97 -14.75 -10.67
CA VAL A 17 -4.96 -15.18 -12.07
C VAL A 17 -6.15 -16.10 -12.29
N THR A 18 -7.06 -15.73 -13.19
CA THR A 18 -8.22 -16.52 -13.57
C THR A 18 -8.04 -17.04 -14.99
N GLY A 19 -8.00 -18.36 -15.17
CA GLY A 19 -7.89 -18.99 -16.49
C GLY A 19 -8.72 -20.27 -16.61
N SER A 20 -8.88 -20.73 -17.85
CA SER A 20 -9.74 -21.87 -18.21
C SER A 20 -9.13 -23.22 -17.81
N GLU A 21 -7.79 -23.29 -17.80
CA GLU A 21 -7.04 -24.50 -17.44
C GLU A 21 -6.17 -24.24 -16.19
N PRO A 22 -6.25 -25.10 -15.16
CA PRO A 22 -5.50 -24.93 -13.92
C PRO A 22 -3.98 -24.86 -14.10
N LEU A 23 -3.41 -25.69 -15.00
CA LEU A 23 -1.96 -25.80 -15.19
C LEU A 23 -1.37 -24.53 -15.83
N GLN A 24 -1.97 -24.07 -16.93
CA GLN A 24 -1.54 -22.85 -17.63
C GLN A 24 -1.72 -21.59 -16.76
N THR A 25 -2.78 -21.57 -15.96
CA THR A 25 -3.05 -20.45 -15.03
C THR A 25 -1.99 -20.39 -13.93
N ALA A 26 -1.56 -21.55 -13.41
CA ALA A 26 -0.51 -21.62 -12.40
C ALA A 26 0.85 -21.16 -12.95
N GLU A 27 1.23 -21.60 -14.15
CA GLU A 27 2.48 -21.19 -14.79
C GLU A 27 2.52 -19.68 -15.08
N LEU A 28 1.40 -19.12 -15.56
CA LEU A 28 1.27 -17.68 -15.79
C LEU A 28 1.37 -16.89 -14.47
N ALA A 29 0.78 -17.40 -13.39
CA ALA A 29 0.86 -16.77 -12.07
C ALA A 29 2.30 -16.76 -11.52
N VAL A 30 3.04 -17.86 -11.68
CA VAL A 30 4.45 -17.97 -11.26
C VAL A 30 5.33 -16.98 -12.03
N ASN A 31 5.14 -16.89 -13.35
CA ASN A 31 5.91 -15.96 -14.18
C ASN A 31 5.60 -14.49 -13.85
N ALA A 32 4.32 -14.16 -13.67
CA ALA A 32 3.91 -12.82 -13.25
C ALA A 32 4.44 -12.46 -11.85
N GLN A 33 4.45 -13.39 -10.91
CA GLN A 33 5.06 -13.20 -9.59
C GLN A 33 6.55 -12.92 -9.70
N ARG A 34 7.30 -13.72 -10.49
CA ARG A 34 8.75 -13.56 -10.66
C ARG A 34 9.11 -12.18 -11.21
N ILE A 35 8.43 -11.75 -12.28
CA ILE A 35 8.66 -10.44 -12.90
C ILE A 35 8.32 -9.31 -11.91
N LEU A 36 7.19 -9.43 -11.19
CA LEU A 36 6.78 -8.44 -10.21
C LEU A 36 7.78 -8.36 -9.04
N GLN A 37 8.28 -9.50 -8.57
CA GLN A 37 9.28 -9.57 -7.51
C GLN A 37 10.60 -8.92 -7.95
N GLU A 38 11.10 -9.25 -9.15
CA GLU A 38 12.34 -8.69 -9.71
C GLU A 38 12.25 -7.16 -9.88
N HIS A 39 11.12 -6.66 -10.37
CA HIS A 39 10.87 -5.22 -10.48
C HIS A 39 10.72 -4.52 -9.13
N ILE A 40 10.02 -5.12 -8.15
CA ILE A 40 9.87 -4.51 -6.82
C ILE A 40 11.21 -4.47 -6.10
N THR A 41 11.99 -5.55 -6.18
CA THR A 41 13.31 -5.61 -5.54
C THR A 41 14.26 -4.59 -6.16
N SER A 42 14.42 -4.58 -7.50
CA SER A 42 15.29 -3.61 -8.18
C SER A 42 14.86 -2.16 -7.91
N PHE A 43 13.57 -1.85 -8.02
CA PHE A 43 13.05 -0.51 -7.76
C PHE A 43 13.23 -0.08 -6.30
N ARG A 44 13.01 -0.98 -5.33
CA ARG A 44 13.25 -0.67 -3.92
C ARG A 44 14.73 -0.47 -3.62
N THR A 45 15.62 -1.25 -4.23
CA THR A 45 17.07 -1.11 -4.08
C THR A 45 17.58 0.20 -4.68
N GLU A 46 17.19 0.52 -5.91
CA GLU A 46 17.60 1.76 -6.60
C GLU A 46 17.07 3.01 -5.88
N LYS A 47 15.80 2.97 -5.45
CA LYS A 47 15.19 4.08 -4.70
C LYS A 47 15.85 4.27 -3.33
N ALA A 48 16.16 3.19 -2.62
CA ALA A 48 16.85 3.27 -1.34
C ALA A 48 18.28 3.83 -1.51
N GLN A 49 19.00 3.43 -2.56
CA GLN A 49 20.33 3.95 -2.88
C GLN A 49 20.29 5.44 -3.23
N SER A 50 19.39 5.84 -4.13
CA SER A 50 19.23 7.25 -4.53
C SER A 50 18.83 8.15 -3.36
N GLN A 51 17.94 7.68 -2.47
CA GLN A 51 17.57 8.42 -1.26
C GLN A 51 18.74 8.56 -0.29
N LEU A 52 19.54 7.51 -0.13
CA LEU A 52 20.73 7.53 0.74
C LEU A 52 21.79 8.49 0.18
N GLU A 53 22.05 8.45 -1.12
CA GLU A 53 22.98 9.36 -1.80
C GLU A 53 22.53 10.82 -1.70
N TYR A 54 21.24 11.10 -1.90
CA TYR A 54 20.67 12.45 -1.73
C TYR A 54 20.82 12.95 -0.29
N MET A 55 20.52 12.11 0.72
CA MET A 55 20.68 12.47 2.12
C MET A 55 22.14 12.72 2.49
N GLN A 56 23.06 11.89 1.98
CA GLN A 56 24.49 12.03 2.22
C GLN A 56 25.03 13.33 1.59
N ALA A 57 24.68 13.61 0.33
CA ALA A 57 25.06 14.84 -0.34
C ALA A 57 24.56 16.08 0.42
N ARG A 58 23.30 16.05 0.89
CA ARG A 58 22.73 17.17 1.65
C ARG A 58 23.38 17.35 3.02
N TYR A 59 23.75 16.24 3.67
CA TYR A 59 24.47 16.25 4.93
C TYR A 59 25.86 16.89 4.75
N ASP A 60 26.62 16.48 3.74
CA ASP A 60 27.96 17.01 3.46
C ASP A 60 27.93 18.49 3.08
N GLU A 61 26.94 18.91 2.29
CA GLU A 61 26.70 20.32 1.95
C GLU A 61 26.39 21.17 3.20
N THR A 62 25.46 20.71 4.04
CA THR A 62 25.06 21.42 5.26
C THR A 62 26.20 21.50 6.27
N LYS A 63 27.01 20.44 6.36
CA LYS A 63 28.21 20.41 7.21
C LYS A 63 29.23 21.46 6.74
N ALA A 64 29.53 21.50 5.45
CA ALA A 64 30.45 22.48 4.89
C ALA A 64 29.93 23.92 5.11
N GLU A 65 28.62 24.14 4.98
CA GLU A 65 28.02 25.45 5.25
C GLU A 65 28.13 25.85 6.74
N ALA A 66 27.88 24.91 7.65
CA ALA A 66 28.02 25.15 9.09
C ALA A 66 29.48 25.47 9.48
N GLU A 67 30.45 24.73 8.93
CA GLU A 67 31.88 24.98 9.13
C GLU A 67 32.30 26.36 8.60
N ALA A 68 31.79 26.78 7.43
CA ALA A 68 32.04 28.11 6.89
C ALA A 68 31.52 29.23 7.81
N TYR A 69 30.30 29.09 8.36
CA TYR A 69 29.77 30.05 9.33
C TYR A 69 30.55 30.05 10.65
N GLN A 70 31.04 28.88 11.10
CA GLN A 70 31.88 28.78 12.29
C GLN A 70 33.20 29.53 12.10
N ILE A 71 33.86 29.37 10.96
CA ILE A 71 35.11 30.09 10.63
C ILE A 71 34.86 31.60 10.51
N ALA A 72 33.76 32.01 9.88
CA ALA A 72 33.39 33.42 9.77
C ALA A 72 33.13 34.05 11.14
N LEU A 73 32.42 33.34 12.01
CA LEU A 73 32.17 33.76 13.39
C LEU A 73 33.47 33.85 14.20
N ALA A 74 34.37 32.88 14.09
CA ALA A 74 35.69 32.91 14.73
C ALA A 74 36.50 34.13 14.27
N THR A 75 36.53 34.39 12.96
CA THR A 75 37.24 35.53 12.37
C THR A 75 36.71 36.88 12.87
N VAL A 76 35.39 37.04 12.96
CA VAL A 76 34.77 38.27 13.51
C VAL A 76 35.01 38.37 15.01
N THR A 77 34.96 37.25 15.72
CA THR A 77 35.23 37.21 17.17
C THR A 77 36.66 37.65 17.44
N ASP A 78 37.67 37.07 16.80
CA ASP A 78 39.09 37.41 16.94
C ASP A 78 39.39 38.87 16.59
N ARG A 79 38.77 39.40 15.53
CA ARG A 79 38.88 40.82 15.16
C ARG A 79 38.20 41.75 16.17
N SER A 80 37.10 41.30 16.78
CA SER A 80 36.29 42.07 17.73
C SER A 80 36.78 42.01 19.18
N GLN A 81 37.72 41.11 19.52
CA GLN A 81 38.26 40.97 20.89
C GLN A 81 38.79 42.30 21.46
N ASN A 82 39.22 43.24 20.60
CA ASN A 82 39.69 44.58 20.97
C ASN A 82 38.72 45.73 20.61
N MET A 83 37.52 45.46 20.07
CA MET A 83 36.59 46.49 19.60
C MET A 83 35.20 46.38 20.25
N THR A 84 34.94 47.25 21.24
CA THR A 84 33.65 47.50 21.91
C THR A 84 32.63 48.25 21.03
N THR A 85 32.60 47.98 19.72
CA THR A 85 31.66 48.66 18.82
C THR A 85 30.36 47.87 18.69
N THR A 86 29.22 48.56 18.78
CA THR A 86 27.89 47.96 18.60
C THR A 86 27.73 47.27 17.24
N ARG A 87 28.41 47.79 16.20
CA ARG A 87 28.41 47.20 14.85
C ARG A 87 29.05 45.80 14.83
N ALA A 88 30.19 45.62 15.48
CA ALA A 88 30.84 44.30 15.58
C ALA A 88 29.97 43.30 16.34
N ARG A 89 29.27 43.75 17.39
CA ARG A 89 28.33 42.91 18.15
C ARG A 89 27.17 42.43 17.30
N ILE A 90 26.54 43.31 16.50
CA ILE A 90 25.44 42.96 15.60
C ILE A 90 25.91 41.95 14.55
N GLU A 91 27.09 42.14 13.96
CA GLU A 91 27.61 41.22 12.94
C GLU A 91 27.93 39.84 13.53
N ARG A 92 28.53 39.80 14.72
CA ARG A 92 28.75 38.55 15.47
C ARG A 92 27.43 37.85 15.77
N ASP A 93 26.43 38.57 16.30
CA ASP A 93 25.13 38.00 16.64
C ASP A 93 24.40 37.47 15.40
N ARG A 94 24.57 38.13 14.24
CA ARG A 94 24.06 37.66 12.94
C ARG A 94 24.74 36.36 12.50
N LEU A 95 26.06 36.27 12.59
CA LEU A 95 26.81 35.05 12.24
C LEU A 95 26.52 33.90 13.21
N GLN A 96 26.39 34.18 14.50
CA GLN A 96 25.99 33.22 15.52
C GLN A 96 24.59 32.65 15.23
N SER A 97 23.64 33.50 14.83
CA SER A 97 22.29 33.09 14.45
C SER A 97 22.32 32.15 13.24
N LYS A 98 23.08 32.51 12.18
CA LYS A 98 23.27 31.65 11.00
C LYS A 98 23.89 30.29 11.34
N TYR A 99 24.96 30.28 12.14
CA TYR A 99 25.59 29.05 12.61
C TYR A 99 24.61 28.17 13.41
N THR A 100 23.82 28.77 14.29
CA THR A 100 22.83 28.04 15.10
C THR A 100 21.77 27.38 14.24
N VAL A 101 21.25 28.09 13.22
CA VAL A 101 20.28 27.53 12.28
C VAL A 101 20.90 26.39 11.45
N ALA A 102 22.10 26.59 10.90
CA ALA A 102 22.79 25.56 10.11
C ALA A 102 23.08 24.30 10.96
N ASN A 103 23.55 24.47 12.20
CA ASN A 103 23.82 23.36 13.11
C ASN A 103 22.55 22.61 13.55
N ALA A 104 21.43 23.32 13.71
CA ALA A 104 20.14 22.69 14.00
C ALA A 104 19.67 21.80 12.83
N ILE A 105 19.79 22.29 11.59
CA ILE A 105 19.47 21.51 10.38
C ILE A 105 20.38 20.29 10.27
N TYR A 106 21.69 20.46 10.50
CA TYR A 106 22.66 19.35 10.52
C TYR A 106 22.29 18.28 11.55
N THR A 107 21.96 18.69 12.78
CA THR A 107 21.59 17.77 13.86
C THR A 107 20.30 17.01 13.56
N GLU A 108 19.31 17.71 12.99
CA GLU A 108 18.04 17.09 12.59
C GLU A 108 18.23 16.10 11.42
N LEU A 109 19.04 16.44 10.42
CA LEU A 109 19.40 15.53 9.33
C LEU A 109 20.12 14.28 9.85
N ALA A 110 21.06 14.43 10.78
CA ALA A 110 21.75 13.31 11.40
C ALA A 110 20.76 12.38 12.15
N LYS A 111 19.79 12.96 12.86
CA LYS A 111 18.74 12.21 13.55
C LYS A 111 17.83 11.46 12.58
N GLN A 112 17.40 12.10 11.50
CA GLN A 112 16.57 11.48 10.46
C GLN A 112 17.31 10.34 9.75
N LEU A 113 18.61 10.50 9.51
CA LEU A 113 19.46 9.49 8.90
C LEU A 113 19.62 8.27 9.82
N GLU A 114 19.88 8.47 11.11
CA GLU A 114 19.92 7.37 12.09
C GLU A 114 18.55 6.69 12.27
N GLN A 115 17.45 7.45 12.23
CA GLN A 115 16.10 6.89 12.25
C GLN A 115 15.81 6.06 11.00
N ALA A 116 16.22 6.52 9.81
CA ALA A 116 16.08 5.77 8.57
C ALA A 116 16.93 4.48 8.58
N LYS A 117 18.16 4.53 9.10
CA LYS A 117 19.00 3.33 9.32
C LYS A 117 18.37 2.36 10.30
N MET A 118 17.79 2.85 11.40
CA MET A 118 17.08 2.05 12.40
C MET A 118 15.86 1.37 11.77
N GLN A 119 15.06 2.08 10.99
CA GLN A 119 13.90 1.54 10.28
C GLN A 119 14.32 0.42 9.31
N VAL A 120 15.38 0.63 8.52
CA VAL A 120 15.92 -0.41 7.64
C VAL A 120 16.39 -1.63 8.43
N LYS A 121 17.10 -1.43 9.54
CA LYS A 121 17.57 -2.54 10.39
C LYS A 121 16.44 -3.28 11.12
N GLN A 122 15.41 -2.58 11.58
CA GLN A 122 14.24 -3.16 12.26
C GLN A 122 13.30 -3.88 11.28
N ASP A 123 13.11 -3.31 10.08
CA ASP A 123 12.33 -3.91 8.98
C ASP A 123 13.13 -4.94 8.17
N THR A 124 14.31 -5.35 8.65
CA THR A 124 15.00 -6.54 8.13
C THR A 124 14.74 -7.78 9.01
N PRO A 125 13.49 -8.27 9.19
CA PRO A 125 13.29 -9.69 9.40
C PRO A 125 13.35 -10.35 8.01
N MET A 126 14.40 -11.14 7.80
CA MET A 126 14.46 -12.33 6.96
C MET A 126 13.36 -12.40 5.89
N LEU A 127 13.73 -12.09 4.63
CA LEU A 127 12.99 -12.44 3.41
C LEU A 127 12.53 -13.91 3.49
N THR A 128 11.41 -14.14 4.16
CA THR A 128 10.80 -15.44 4.32
C THR A 128 9.60 -15.42 3.41
N ILE A 129 9.66 -16.24 2.39
CA ILE A 129 8.60 -16.43 1.40
C ILE A 129 7.36 -16.90 2.15
N ILE A 130 6.38 -16.01 2.36
CA ILE A 130 5.25 -16.32 3.27
C ILE A 130 4.23 -17.27 2.63
N GLN A 131 4.07 -17.33 1.30
CA GLN A 131 3.10 -18.28 0.72
C GLN A 131 3.58 -18.86 -0.63
N PRO A 132 3.72 -20.20 -0.75
CA PRO A 132 3.75 -20.80 -2.06
C PRO A 132 2.40 -20.56 -2.76
N ILE A 133 2.42 -20.38 -4.08
CA ILE A 133 1.22 -20.37 -4.91
C ILE A 133 0.45 -21.67 -4.65
N THR A 134 -0.66 -21.57 -3.93
CA THR A 134 -1.58 -22.69 -3.75
C THR A 134 -2.56 -22.66 -4.91
N VAL A 135 -2.52 -23.69 -5.75
CA VAL A 135 -3.52 -23.89 -6.80
C VAL A 135 -4.78 -24.40 -6.10
N PRO A 136 -5.86 -23.62 -5.97
CA PRO A 136 -7.06 -24.10 -5.32
C PRO A 136 -7.69 -25.18 -6.20
N SER A 137 -7.66 -26.44 -5.75
CA SER A 137 -8.24 -27.58 -6.46
C SER A 137 -9.77 -27.67 -6.32
N SER A 138 -10.43 -26.63 -5.81
CA SER A 138 -11.89 -26.55 -5.77
C SER A 138 -12.37 -25.58 -6.85
N PRO A 139 -13.18 -26.03 -7.82
CA PRO A 139 -13.76 -25.12 -8.77
C PRO A 139 -14.67 -24.12 -8.03
N SER A 140 -14.47 -22.81 -8.29
CA SER A 140 -15.40 -21.72 -7.95
C SER A 140 -16.65 -21.80 -8.82
N ASN A 141 -17.33 -22.94 -8.74
CA ASN A 141 -18.45 -23.26 -9.60
C ASN A 141 -19.73 -23.13 -8.79
N SER A 142 -20.36 -21.97 -9.00
CA SER A 142 -21.78 -21.64 -8.77
C SER A 142 -22.80 -22.70 -9.25
N ARG A 143 -22.37 -23.83 -9.81
CA ARG A 143 -23.19 -24.93 -10.32
C ARG A 143 -24.13 -25.50 -9.26
N ALA A 144 -23.65 -25.70 -8.03
CA ALA A 144 -24.49 -26.20 -6.93
C ALA A 144 -25.63 -25.23 -6.58
N ARG A 145 -25.35 -23.92 -6.58
CA ARG A 145 -26.34 -22.87 -6.33
C ARG A 145 -27.36 -22.79 -7.46
N THR A 146 -26.92 -22.89 -8.71
CA THR A 146 -27.82 -22.87 -9.87
C THR A 146 -28.77 -24.08 -9.88
N ILE A 147 -28.27 -25.28 -9.57
CA ILE A 147 -29.11 -26.48 -9.51
C ILE A 147 -30.19 -26.33 -8.41
N MET A 148 -29.82 -25.85 -7.22
CA MET A 148 -30.76 -25.66 -6.11
C MET A 148 -31.91 -24.71 -6.48
N ILE A 149 -31.61 -23.60 -7.18
CA ILE A 149 -32.61 -22.61 -7.60
C ILE A 149 -33.58 -23.22 -8.61
N TRP A 150 -33.07 -23.93 -9.63
CA TRP A 150 -33.92 -24.53 -10.66
C TRP A 150 -34.83 -25.64 -10.10
N THR A 151 -34.33 -26.47 -9.17
CA THR A 151 -35.16 -27.48 -8.50
C THR A 151 -36.26 -26.82 -7.67
N PHE A 152 -35.96 -25.75 -6.95
CA PHE A 152 -36.95 -25.02 -6.15
C PHE A 152 -38.07 -24.46 -7.02
N PHE A 153 -37.74 -23.78 -8.12
CA PHE A 153 -38.74 -23.26 -9.06
C PHE A 153 -39.56 -24.37 -9.72
N GLY A 154 -38.94 -25.50 -10.07
CA GLY A 154 -39.64 -26.67 -10.63
C GLY A 154 -40.69 -27.26 -9.67
N VAL A 155 -40.36 -27.37 -8.38
CA VAL A 155 -41.30 -27.86 -7.36
C VAL A 155 -42.46 -26.89 -7.15
N VAL A 156 -42.20 -25.58 -7.07
CA VAL A 156 -43.24 -24.56 -6.88
C VAL A 156 -44.21 -24.55 -8.06
N LEU A 157 -43.70 -24.58 -9.29
CA LEU A 157 -44.54 -24.64 -10.50
C LEU A 157 -45.33 -25.96 -10.57
N GLY A 158 -44.72 -27.09 -10.23
CA GLY A 158 -45.39 -28.39 -10.19
C GLY A 158 -46.55 -28.43 -9.19
N CYS A 159 -46.32 -27.97 -7.96
CA CYS A 159 -47.37 -27.86 -6.95
C CYS A 159 -48.47 -26.89 -7.39
N GLY A 160 -48.12 -25.73 -7.96
CA GLY A 160 -49.08 -24.75 -8.44
C GLY A 160 -50.04 -25.30 -9.50
N ILE A 161 -49.54 -26.13 -10.44
CA ILE A 161 -50.37 -26.76 -11.47
C ILE A 161 -51.29 -27.82 -10.88
N VAL A 162 -50.80 -28.67 -9.96
CA VAL A 162 -51.60 -29.74 -9.35
C VAL A 162 -52.72 -29.18 -8.48
N PHE A 163 -52.41 -28.18 -7.64
CA PHE A 163 -53.41 -27.49 -6.82
C PHE A 163 -54.34 -26.66 -7.70
N GLY A 164 -53.83 -25.94 -8.70
CA GLY A 164 -54.64 -25.19 -9.65
C GLY A 164 -55.69 -26.08 -10.32
N LYS A 165 -55.29 -27.22 -10.90
CA LYS A 165 -56.22 -28.12 -11.59
C LYS A 165 -57.33 -28.67 -10.67
N ASN A 166 -57.05 -28.82 -9.37
CA ASN A 166 -58.02 -29.34 -8.40
C ASN A 166 -58.90 -28.26 -7.76
N TYR A 167 -58.43 -27.02 -7.64
CA TYR A 167 -59.16 -25.90 -7.02
C TYR A 167 -59.89 -25.00 -8.01
N LEU A 168 -59.45 -24.94 -9.28
CA LEU A 168 -60.16 -24.20 -10.34
C LEU A 168 -61.63 -24.61 -10.53
N PRO A 169 -62.01 -25.91 -10.57
CA PRO A 169 -63.42 -26.28 -10.73
C PRO A 169 -64.27 -25.89 -9.51
N LYS A 170 -63.71 -25.97 -8.29
CA LYS A 170 -64.41 -25.59 -7.04
C LYS A 170 -64.63 -24.08 -6.90
N TRP A 171 -63.71 -23.26 -7.37
CA TRP A 171 -63.88 -21.80 -7.38
C TRP A 171 -64.91 -21.35 -8.42
N LYS A 172 -64.97 -22.02 -9.58
CA LYS A 172 -65.92 -21.68 -10.64
C LYS A 172 -67.37 -21.95 -10.23
N GLU A 173 -67.62 -23.01 -9.47
CA GLU A 173 -68.95 -23.31 -8.90
C GLU A 173 -69.41 -22.29 -7.85
N MET A 174 -68.46 -21.69 -7.12
CA MET A 174 -68.75 -20.70 -6.07
C MET A 174 -69.17 -19.35 -6.66
N PHE A 175 -68.57 -18.94 -7.79
CA PHE A 175 -68.95 -17.70 -8.48
C PHE A 175 -70.24 -17.82 -9.31
N THR A 176 -70.64 -19.01 -9.76
CA THR A 176 -71.92 -19.20 -10.48
C THR A 176 -73.16 -19.23 -9.60
N LYS A 177 -73.04 -19.43 -8.28
CA LYS A 177 -74.18 -19.43 -7.35
C LYS A 177 -74.53 -18.04 -6.79
N THR A 178 -73.65 -17.06 -6.90
CA THR A 178 -73.86 -15.69 -6.40
C THR A 178 -74.69 -14.79 -7.33
N ASP A 179 -75.04 -15.24 -8.54
CA ASP A 179 -75.85 -14.46 -9.50
C ASP A 179 -77.33 -14.90 -9.54
N THR A 180 -77.77 -15.80 -8.66
CA THR A 180 -79.19 -16.16 -8.52
C THR A 180 -79.56 -16.26 -7.04
N ASP A 181 -79.64 -15.10 -6.39
CA ASP A 181 -80.61 -14.76 -5.34
C ASP A 181 -80.68 -13.23 -5.21
#